data_AF-N4WZ96-F1
#
_entry.id   AF-N4WZ96-F1
#
_cell.length_a   1.000
_cell.length_b   1.000
_cell.length_c   1.000
_cell.angle_alpha   90.00
_cell.angle_beta   90.00
_cell.angle_gamma   90.00
#
_symmetry.space_group_name_H-M   'P 1'
#
loop_
_entity.id
_entity.type
_entity.pdbx_description
1 polymer ?
#
loop_
_entity_poly.entity_id
_entity_poly.type
_entity_poly.pdbx_seq_one_letter_code
_entity_poly.pdbx_strand_id
1 'polypeptide(L)'
;NWSNDEEGTKKITNVALGDFDIAFRLEPGALLHSTRAVGNVMWRSPEGQTGRGLSKASDLYSFGLVCLFVLGAEKLLLIDSYEALVKLGISPEQEILTRHFSYFGPANQGLFNHINSEKWTKALRLVSEMTELDVQDQPDLRFEVWGRQLGSGAQEMISGMMKMDPKARSTIHQVMEHPWWKEVIHLTDN
;
A
#
# COMPACT_ATOMS: atom_id res chain seq x y z
N ASN A 1 11.39 -17.26 -12.87
CA ASN A 1 12.53 -17.82 -13.63
C ASN A 1 13.57 -16.73 -13.84
N TRP A 2 14.86 -17.09 -13.85
CA TRP A 2 15.96 -16.16 -14.13
C TRP A 2 17.03 -16.87 -14.97
N SER A 3 17.82 -16.08 -15.70
CA SER A 3 19.02 -16.49 -16.44
C SER A 3 20.21 -15.61 -16.04
N ASN A 4 21.43 -16.01 -16.37
CA ASN A 4 22.59 -15.12 -16.28
C ASN A 4 22.92 -14.59 -17.67
N ASP A 5 23.37 -13.33 -17.75
CA ASP A 5 24.11 -12.86 -18.93
C ASP A 5 25.58 -13.30 -18.88
N GLU A 6 26.36 -12.91 -19.90
CA GLU A 6 27.77 -13.28 -20.07
C GLU A 6 28.66 -12.76 -18.91
N GLU A 7 28.22 -11.72 -18.20
CA GLU A 7 28.92 -11.12 -17.07
C GLU A 7 28.49 -11.73 -15.71
N GLY A 8 27.54 -12.68 -15.73
CA GLY A 8 27.03 -13.34 -14.53
C GLY A 8 25.93 -12.57 -13.80
N THR A 9 25.36 -11.53 -14.42
CA THR A 9 24.26 -10.74 -13.86
C THR A 9 22.94 -11.49 -14.02
N LYS A 10 22.17 -11.59 -12.93
CA LYS A 10 20.89 -12.29 -12.92
C LYS A 10 19.82 -11.46 -13.61
N LYS A 11 19.31 -11.98 -14.73
CA LYS A 11 18.16 -11.43 -15.45
C LYS A 11 16.91 -12.22 -15.10
N ILE A 12 15.92 -11.55 -14.52
CA ILE A 12 14.60 -12.17 -14.29
C ILE A 12 13.92 -12.35 -15.65
N THR A 13 13.54 -13.58 -15.98
CA THR A 13 12.92 -13.93 -17.28
C THR A 13 11.43 -14.17 -17.19
N ASN A 14 10.94 -14.54 -16.01
CA ASN A 14 9.51 -14.74 -15.81
C ASN A 14 9.12 -14.55 -14.33
N VAL A 15 7.94 -13.96 -14.10
CA VAL A 15 7.36 -13.72 -12.79
C VAL A 15 5.93 -14.25 -12.79
N ALA A 16 5.54 -14.94 -11.72
CA ALA A 16 4.19 -15.44 -11.53
C ALA A 16 3.72 -15.15 -10.10
N LEU A 17 2.45 -14.80 -9.94
CA LEU A 17 1.81 -14.74 -8.63
C LEU A 17 1.55 -16.16 -8.12
N GLY A 18 1.72 -16.35 -6.82
CA GLY A 18 1.45 -17.60 -6.11
C GLY A 18 0.68 -17.35 -4.81
N ASP A 19 0.49 -18.42 -4.02
CA ASP A 19 -0.18 -18.37 -2.72
C ASP A 19 -1.61 -17.81 -2.78
N PHE A 20 -2.49 -18.58 -3.40
CA PHE A 20 -3.91 -18.23 -3.59
C PHE A 20 -4.81 -18.74 -2.45
N ASP A 21 -4.24 -19.09 -1.29
CA ASP A 21 -4.97 -19.72 -0.16
C ASP A 21 -6.08 -18.83 0.41
N ILE A 22 -5.94 -17.51 0.26
CA ILE A 22 -6.94 -16.52 0.67
C ILE A 22 -7.59 -15.79 -0.52
N ALA A 23 -7.41 -16.29 -1.75
CA ALA A 23 -8.02 -15.70 -2.93
C ALA A 23 -9.55 -15.85 -2.88
N PHE A 24 -10.25 -14.78 -3.25
CA PHE A 24 -11.71 -14.76 -3.22
C PHE A 24 -12.29 -14.15 -4.50
N ARG A 25 -13.19 -14.88 -5.15
CA ARG A 25 -13.91 -14.38 -6.33
C ARG A 25 -15.10 -13.55 -5.89
N LEU A 26 -15.07 -12.25 -6.20
CA LEU A 26 -16.19 -11.34 -6.01
C LEU A 26 -17.00 -11.18 -7.30
N GLU A 27 -18.31 -11.07 -7.15
CA GLU A 27 -19.17 -10.59 -8.22
C GLU A 27 -18.82 -9.14 -8.61
N PRO A 28 -19.04 -8.72 -9.87
CA PRO A 28 -18.79 -7.36 -10.29
C PRO A 28 -19.48 -6.33 -9.38
N GLY A 29 -18.70 -5.38 -8.85
CA GLY A 29 -19.19 -4.35 -7.93
C GLY A 29 -19.43 -4.80 -6.48
N ALA A 30 -19.28 -6.10 -6.17
CA ALA A 30 -19.39 -6.58 -4.80
C ALA A 30 -18.17 -6.20 -3.96
N LEU A 31 -18.40 -6.01 -2.67
CA LEU A 31 -17.38 -5.79 -1.66
C LEU A 31 -17.39 -6.94 -0.65
N LEU A 32 -16.21 -7.41 -0.27
CA LEU A 32 -16.08 -8.40 0.79
C LEU A 32 -16.07 -7.71 2.16
N HIS A 33 -16.94 -8.19 3.05
CA HIS A 33 -16.94 -7.84 4.46
C HIS A 33 -16.67 -9.10 5.27
N SER A 34 -15.46 -9.21 5.82
CA SER A 34 -15.07 -10.32 6.67
C SER A 34 -15.30 -9.97 8.15
N THR A 35 -15.38 -11.01 8.99
CA THR A 35 -15.48 -10.84 10.44
C THR A 35 -14.15 -10.43 11.08
N ARG A 36 -13.04 -10.63 10.37
CA ARG A 36 -11.66 -10.32 10.78
C ARG A 36 -10.85 -9.84 9.57
N ALA A 37 -9.82 -9.02 9.80
CA ALA A 37 -8.87 -8.65 8.75
C ALA A 37 -8.19 -9.90 8.18
N VAL A 38 -7.96 -9.92 6.86
CA VAL A 38 -7.42 -11.06 6.10
C VAL A 38 -6.05 -10.68 5.52
N GLY A 39 -5.15 -11.65 5.35
CA GLY A 39 -3.80 -11.44 4.83
C GLY A 39 -2.79 -10.97 5.87
N ASN A 40 -1.59 -10.58 5.45
CA ASN A 40 -0.54 -10.11 6.34
C ASN A 40 -0.71 -8.61 6.66
N VAL A 41 -0.69 -8.26 7.96
CA VAL A 41 -0.97 -6.91 8.48
C VAL A 41 -0.13 -5.81 7.83
N MET A 42 1.13 -6.06 7.46
CA MET A 42 2.02 -5.05 6.88
C MET A 42 1.65 -4.68 5.44
N TRP A 43 0.88 -5.53 4.75
CA TRP A 43 0.56 -5.37 3.33
C TRP A 43 -0.90 -4.99 3.08
N ARG A 44 -1.70 -4.80 4.13
CA ARG A 44 -3.13 -4.49 4.00
C ARG A 44 -3.35 -3.02 3.68
N SER A 45 -4.34 -2.75 2.86
CA SER A 45 -4.92 -1.41 2.71
C SER A 45 -5.61 -0.94 4.00
N PRO A 46 -5.90 0.37 4.15
CA PRO A 46 -6.66 0.89 5.29
C PRO A 46 -8.00 0.18 5.50
N GLU A 47 -8.78 -0.05 4.44
CA GLU A 47 -10.03 -0.82 4.54
C GLU A 47 -9.79 -2.31 4.85
N GLY A 48 -8.68 -2.87 4.34
CA GLY A 48 -8.24 -4.23 4.65
C GLY A 48 -7.92 -4.44 6.13
N GLN A 49 -7.35 -3.44 6.81
CA GLN A 49 -7.13 -3.48 8.27
C GLN A 49 -8.44 -3.60 9.05
N THR A 50 -9.54 -3.08 8.51
CA THR A 50 -10.86 -3.18 9.14
C THR A 50 -11.58 -4.51 8.88
N GLY A 51 -11.11 -5.27 7.87
CA GLY A 51 -11.83 -6.44 7.34
C GLY A 51 -13.10 -6.06 6.57
N ARG A 52 -13.25 -4.82 6.11
CA ARG A 52 -14.48 -4.35 5.44
C ARG A 52 -14.18 -3.66 4.13
N GLY A 53 -15.06 -3.85 3.15
CA GLY A 53 -14.93 -3.17 1.86
C GLY A 53 -13.80 -3.72 1.00
N LEU A 54 -13.33 -4.96 1.24
CA LEU A 54 -12.24 -5.50 0.44
C LEU A 54 -12.71 -5.67 -1.01
N SER A 55 -11.84 -5.29 -1.93
CA SER A 55 -12.09 -5.35 -3.38
C SER A 55 -10.75 -5.40 -4.10
N LYS A 56 -10.77 -5.42 -5.44
CA LYS A 56 -9.55 -5.29 -6.25
C LYS A 56 -8.73 -4.03 -5.89
N ALA A 57 -9.39 -2.96 -5.41
CA ALA A 57 -8.70 -1.75 -4.97
C ALA A 57 -7.80 -2.00 -3.75
N SER A 58 -8.13 -2.99 -2.91
CA SER A 58 -7.31 -3.42 -1.78
C SER A 58 -6.05 -4.12 -2.28
N ASP A 59 -6.17 -5.00 -3.29
CA ASP A 59 -5.03 -5.65 -3.95
C ASP A 59 -4.10 -4.64 -4.62
N LEU A 60 -4.66 -3.60 -5.27
CA LEU A 60 -3.88 -2.51 -5.87
C LEU A 60 -3.09 -1.74 -4.82
N TYR A 61 -3.65 -1.55 -3.63
CA TYR A 61 -2.93 -0.92 -2.54
C TYR A 61 -1.78 -1.83 -2.07
N SER A 62 -2.04 -3.11 -1.82
CA SER A 62 -0.99 -4.08 -1.46
C SER A 62 0.12 -4.13 -2.52
N PHE A 63 -0.22 -4.04 -3.80
CA PHE A 63 0.74 -4.00 -4.89
C PHE A 63 1.60 -2.72 -4.85
N GLY A 64 1.02 -1.55 -4.56
CA GLY A 64 1.81 -0.34 -4.39
C GLY A 64 2.78 -0.40 -3.21
N LEU A 65 2.42 -1.06 -2.10
CA LEU A 65 3.36 -1.34 -1.00
C LEU A 65 4.50 -2.26 -1.46
N VAL A 66 4.22 -3.27 -2.28
CA VAL A 66 5.26 -4.14 -2.87
C VAL A 66 6.20 -3.33 -3.78
N CYS A 67 5.66 -2.43 -4.61
CA CYS A 67 6.49 -1.53 -5.42
C CYS A 67 7.41 -0.67 -4.56
N LEU A 68 6.89 -0.07 -3.49
CA LEU A 68 7.69 0.71 -2.54
C LEU A 68 8.78 -0.13 -1.87
N PHE A 69 8.45 -1.35 -1.44
CA PHE A 69 9.42 -2.28 -0.87
C PHE A 69 10.57 -2.57 -1.84
N VAL A 70 10.25 -2.93 -3.09
CA VAL A 70 11.25 -3.22 -4.13
C VAL A 70 12.10 -1.99 -4.47
N LEU A 71 11.52 -0.79 -4.37
CA LEU A 71 12.23 0.48 -4.57
C LEU A 71 12.99 0.96 -3.32
N GLY A 72 13.17 0.11 -2.32
CA GLY A 72 14.06 0.37 -1.17
C GLY A 72 13.39 1.00 0.04
N ALA A 73 12.06 1.07 0.10
CA ALA A 73 11.33 1.62 1.25
C ALA A 73 11.11 0.61 2.40
N GLU A 74 11.88 -0.48 2.46
CA GLU A 74 11.68 -1.61 3.40
C GLU A 74 11.52 -1.16 4.87
N LYS A 75 12.39 -0.25 5.34
CA LYS A 75 12.40 0.24 6.73
C LYS A 75 11.17 1.08 7.08
N LEU A 76 10.52 1.66 6.08
CA LEU A 76 9.29 2.43 6.27
C LEU A 76 8.07 1.51 6.35
N LEU A 77 8.11 0.34 5.72
CA LEU A 77 6.95 -0.54 5.58
C LEU A 77 6.92 -1.68 6.61
N LEU A 78 8.09 -2.18 7.04
CA LEU A 78 8.17 -3.34 7.91
C LEU A 78 8.14 -2.97 9.39
N ILE A 79 7.49 -3.82 10.18
CA ILE A 79 7.57 -3.76 11.64
C ILE A 79 8.83 -4.51 12.07
N ASP A 80 9.84 -3.76 12.48
CA ASP A 80 11.16 -4.31 12.85
C ASP A 80 11.15 -5.02 14.22
N SER A 81 10.24 -4.66 15.13
CA SER A 81 10.13 -5.31 16.45
C SER A 81 8.71 -5.30 17.01
N TYR A 82 8.06 -6.46 16.95
CA TYR A 82 6.77 -6.68 17.61
C TYR A 82 6.87 -6.57 19.14
N GLU A 83 8.00 -6.96 19.73
CA GLU A 83 8.22 -6.87 21.17
C GLU A 83 8.21 -5.40 21.65
N ALA A 84 8.80 -4.49 20.87
CA ALA A 84 8.78 -3.06 21.18
C ALA A 84 7.35 -2.50 21.14
N LEU A 85 6.56 -2.87 20.12
CA LEU A 85 5.15 -2.46 20.03
C LEU A 85 4.33 -2.95 21.23
N VAL A 86 4.52 -4.21 21.65
CA VAL A 86 3.85 -4.78 22.82
C VAL A 86 4.18 -4.01 24.10
N LYS A 87 5.45 -3.62 24.30
CA LYS A 87 5.86 -2.81 25.46
C LYS A 87 5.19 -1.43 25.48
N LEU A 88 4.90 -0.88 24.32
CA LEU A 88 4.19 0.40 24.16
C LEU A 88 2.67 0.26 24.15
N GLY A 89 2.13 -0.97 24.21
CA GLY A 89 0.69 -1.22 24.09
C GLY A 89 0.12 -0.91 22.70
N ILE A 90 0.97 -0.86 21.67
CA ILE A 90 0.59 -0.54 20.29
C ILE A 90 0.36 -1.86 19.55
N SER A 91 -0.77 -2.00 18.87
CA SER A 91 -1.01 -3.15 18.00
C SER A 91 -0.28 -2.98 16.65
N PRO A 92 0.09 -4.08 15.98
CA PRO A 92 0.61 -4.03 14.61
C PRO A 92 -0.32 -3.30 13.64
N GLU A 93 -1.65 -3.49 13.78
CA GLU A 93 -2.64 -2.79 12.98
C GLU A 93 -2.61 -1.28 13.19
N GLN A 94 -2.47 -0.82 14.44
CA GLN A 94 -2.38 0.60 14.76
C GLN A 94 -1.10 1.20 14.19
N GLU A 95 0.04 0.53 14.37
CA GLU A 95 1.32 0.96 13.81
C GLU A 95 1.26 1.14 12.28
N ILE A 96 0.72 0.15 11.56
CA ILE A 96 0.60 0.22 10.10
C ILE A 96 -0.38 1.30 9.66
N LEU A 97 -1.52 1.47 10.34
CA LEU A 97 -2.47 2.54 10.03
C LEU A 97 -1.85 3.92 10.24
N THR A 98 -1.12 4.14 11.34
CA THR A 98 -0.39 5.38 11.60
C THR A 98 0.58 5.67 10.45
N ARG A 99 1.44 4.69 10.07
CA ARG A 99 2.36 4.87 8.95
C ARG A 99 1.65 5.22 7.64
N HIS A 100 0.61 4.49 7.30
CA HIS A 100 -0.14 4.74 6.06
C HIS A 100 -0.77 6.14 6.04
N PHE A 101 -1.32 6.60 7.17
CA PHE A 101 -1.87 7.96 7.27
C PHE A 101 -0.76 9.02 7.29
N SER A 102 0.41 8.74 7.86
CA SER A 102 1.58 9.62 7.79
C SER A 102 2.05 9.79 6.35
N TYR A 103 2.06 8.71 5.56
CA TYR A 103 2.67 8.72 4.23
C TYR A 103 1.71 9.19 3.16
N PHE A 104 0.46 8.71 3.16
CA PHE A 104 -0.46 8.87 2.03
C PHE A 104 -1.68 9.75 2.36
N GLY A 105 -1.64 10.40 3.52
CA GLY A 105 -2.63 11.35 3.98
C GLY A 105 -3.73 10.74 4.85
N PRO A 106 -4.56 11.60 5.46
CA PRO A 106 -5.52 11.20 6.48
C PRO A 106 -6.68 10.36 5.93
N ALA A 107 -7.30 9.59 6.82
CA ALA A 107 -8.56 8.91 6.52
C ALA A 107 -9.63 9.95 6.11
N ASN A 108 -10.30 9.68 4.98
CA ASN A 108 -11.23 10.63 4.38
C ASN A 108 -12.64 10.06 4.22
N GLN A 109 -13.58 10.90 3.78
CA GLN A 109 -14.99 10.51 3.65
C GLN A 109 -15.20 9.38 2.63
N GLY A 110 -14.36 9.29 1.58
CA GLY A 110 -14.39 8.20 0.62
C GLY A 110 -14.12 6.85 1.28
N LEU A 111 -13.07 6.77 2.10
CA LEU A 111 -12.75 5.59 2.91
C LEU A 111 -13.89 5.24 3.88
N PHE A 112 -14.42 6.23 4.61
CA PHE A 112 -15.51 6.01 5.58
C PHE A 112 -16.79 5.49 4.93
N ASN A 113 -17.15 6.03 3.77
CA ASN A 113 -18.29 5.56 2.99
C ASN A 113 -18.07 4.13 2.48
N HIS A 114 -16.84 3.81 2.08
CA HIS A 114 -16.48 2.50 1.53
C HIS A 114 -16.53 1.38 2.58
N ILE A 115 -16.03 1.62 3.80
CA ILE A 115 -16.08 0.62 4.88
C ILE A 115 -17.48 0.43 5.49
N ASN A 116 -18.31 1.48 5.40
CA ASN A 116 -19.69 1.54 5.89
C ASN A 116 -19.85 0.92 7.30
N SER A 117 -19.14 1.49 8.28
CA SER A 117 -19.13 1.03 9.67
C SER A 117 -18.83 2.17 10.62
N GLU A 118 -19.80 2.56 11.44
CA GLU A 118 -19.64 3.66 12.40
C GLU A 118 -18.47 3.41 13.38
N LYS A 119 -18.34 2.18 13.89
CA LYS A 119 -17.26 1.78 14.79
C LYS A 119 -15.88 2.03 14.16
N TRP A 120 -15.71 1.58 12.92
CA TRP A 120 -14.43 1.70 12.23
C TRP A 120 -14.18 3.13 11.75
N THR A 121 -15.21 3.86 11.34
CA THR A 121 -15.11 5.30 11.02
C THR A 121 -14.59 6.09 12.22
N LYS A 122 -15.10 5.84 13.43
CA LYS A 122 -14.60 6.49 14.66
C LYS A 122 -13.14 6.11 14.93
N ALA A 123 -12.81 4.82 14.87
CA ALA A 123 -11.45 4.33 15.13
C ALA A 123 -10.42 4.91 14.15
N LEU A 124 -10.69 4.83 12.84
CA LEU A 124 -9.78 5.35 11.81
C LEU A 124 -9.64 6.87 11.87
N ARG A 125 -10.71 7.59 12.21
CA ARG A 125 -10.68 9.04 12.41
C ARG A 125 -9.74 9.41 13.56
N LEU A 126 -9.86 8.75 14.71
CA LEU A 126 -9.00 9.01 15.86
C LEU A 126 -7.52 8.79 15.55
N VAL A 127 -7.17 7.64 14.94
CA VAL A 127 -5.79 7.36 14.53
C VAL A 127 -5.32 8.42 13.54
N SER A 128 -6.12 8.73 12.53
CA SER A 128 -5.78 9.73 11.51
C SER A 128 -5.56 11.12 12.09
N GLU A 129 -6.41 11.59 13.00
CA GLU A 129 -6.27 12.92 13.63
C GLU A 129 -5.01 13.01 14.49
N MET A 130 -4.70 11.96 15.24
CA MET A 130 -3.43 11.88 15.99
C MET A 130 -2.23 11.92 15.05
N THR A 131 -2.27 11.14 13.97
CA THR A 131 -1.20 11.11 12.97
C THR A 131 -1.02 12.46 12.27
N GLU A 132 -2.09 13.20 11.99
CA GLU A 132 -1.97 14.53 11.39
C GLU A 132 -1.21 15.52 12.27
N LEU A 133 -1.33 15.41 13.60
CA LEU A 133 -0.55 16.23 14.52
C LEU A 133 0.95 15.91 14.40
N ASP A 134 1.31 14.62 14.39
CA ASP A 134 2.71 14.19 14.25
C ASP A 134 3.32 14.65 12.91
N VAL A 135 2.53 14.66 11.83
CA VAL A 135 3.00 15.10 10.51
C VAL A 135 3.11 16.62 10.39
N GLN A 136 2.37 17.40 11.19
CA GLN A 136 2.60 18.85 11.27
C GLN A 136 4.00 19.16 11.79
N ASP A 137 4.50 18.36 12.73
CA ASP A 137 5.85 18.48 13.27
C ASP A 137 6.91 17.87 12.32
N GLN A 138 6.53 16.87 11.51
CA GLN A 138 7.41 16.15 10.59
C GLN A 138 6.81 16.01 9.18
N PRO A 139 6.74 17.09 8.40
CA PRO A 139 6.12 17.08 7.07
C PRO A 139 6.81 16.16 6.06
N ASP A 140 8.10 15.85 6.28
CA ASP A 140 8.90 14.96 5.44
C ASP A 140 8.43 13.50 5.46
N LEU A 141 7.53 13.13 6.38
CA LEU A 141 6.88 11.80 6.39
C LEU A 141 5.96 11.59 5.19
N ARG A 142 5.47 12.65 4.54
CA ARG A 142 4.57 12.56 3.39
C ARG A 142 5.25 11.95 2.19
N PHE A 143 4.59 11.00 1.53
CA PHE A 143 5.10 10.35 0.31
C PHE A 143 5.29 11.36 -0.83
N GLU A 144 4.52 12.44 -0.86
CA GLU A 144 4.70 13.57 -1.77
C GLU A 144 6.06 14.26 -1.60
N VAL A 145 6.69 14.10 -0.44
CA VAL A 145 8.01 14.63 -0.10
C VAL A 145 9.09 13.58 -0.34
N TRP A 146 9.13 12.51 0.46
CA TRP A 146 10.21 11.51 0.36
C TRP A 146 10.13 10.66 -0.91
N GLY A 147 8.95 10.49 -1.50
CA GLY A 147 8.76 9.75 -2.75
C GLY A 147 9.42 10.41 -3.97
N ARG A 148 9.79 11.69 -3.89
CA ARG A 148 10.50 12.40 -4.98
C ARG A 148 11.83 11.73 -5.34
N GLN A 149 12.48 11.08 -4.37
CA GLN A 149 13.73 10.37 -4.59
C GLN A 149 13.58 9.14 -5.49
N LEU A 150 12.35 8.65 -5.68
CA LEU A 150 12.04 7.51 -6.56
C LEU A 150 11.88 7.93 -8.03
N GLY A 151 11.88 9.24 -8.31
CA GLY A 151 11.56 9.80 -9.63
C GLY A 151 10.07 10.09 -9.80
N SER A 152 9.74 11.11 -10.60
CA SER A 152 8.36 11.60 -10.77
C SER A 152 7.41 10.52 -11.31
N GLY A 153 7.86 9.70 -12.26
CA GLY A 153 7.05 8.63 -12.82
C GLY A 153 6.68 7.54 -11.80
N ALA A 154 7.64 7.10 -10.97
CA ALA A 154 7.37 6.13 -9.92
C ALA A 154 6.45 6.73 -8.84
N GLN A 155 6.75 7.96 -8.43
CA GLN A 155 5.97 8.67 -7.42
C GLN A 155 4.52 8.84 -7.86
N GLU A 156 4.26 9.28 -9.09
CA GLU A 156 2.92 9.45 -9.64
C GLU A 156 2.14 8.12 -9.69
N MET A 157 2.76 7.08 -10.25
CA MET A 157 2.15 5.76 -10.36
C MET A 157 1.76 5.20 -8.98
N ILE A 158 2.68 5.26 -8.01
CA ILE A 158 2.45 4.74 -6.66
C ILE A 158 1.40 5.59 -5.94
N SER A 159 1.45 6.91 -6.06
CA SER A 159 0.43 7.81 -5.49
C SER A 159 -0.96 7.47 -6.01
N GLY A 160 -1.06 7.11 -7.29
CA GLY A 160 -2.28 6.61 -7.91
C GLY A 160 -2.86 5.36 -7.23
N MET A 161 -2.02 4.43 -6.78
CA MET A 161 -2.44 3.21 -6.07
C MET A 161 -2.71 3.44 -4.58
N MET A 162 -2.04 4.42 -3.97
CA MET A 162 -2.02 4.68 -2.52
C MET A 162 -3.10 5.63 -2.01
N LYS A 163 -4.04 6.04 -2.86
CA LYS A 163 -5.14 6.91 -2.42
C LYS A 163 -5.97 6.27 -1.30
N MET A 164 -6.30 7.09 -0.30
CA MET A 164 -7.09 6.67 0.85
C MET A 164 -8.51 6.21 0.48
N ASP A 165 -9.16 6.89 -0.46
CA ASP A 165 -10.44 6.43 -1.02
C ASP A 165 -10.20 5.26 -1.99
N PRO A 166 -10.69 4.03 -1.70
CA PRO A 166 -10.50 2.89 -2.58
C PRO A 166 -11.05 3.10 -3.99
N LYS A 167 -12.10 3.93 -4.16
CA LYS A 167 -12.69 4.24 -5.47
C LYS A 167 -11.88 5.23 -6.29
N ALA A 168 -10.99 5.98 -5.65
CA ALA A 168 -10.12 6.95 -6.33
C ALA A 168 -8.80 6.32 -6.83
N ARG A 169 -8.48 5.10 -6.38
CA ARG A 169 -7.24 4.39 -6.73
C ARG A 169 -7.22 4.04 -8.21
N SER A 170 -6.01 3.99 -8.76
CA SER A 170 -5.76 3.51 -10.12
C SER A 170 -6.15 2.04 -10.22
N THR A 171 -6.77 1.67 -11.34
CA THR A 171 -6.98 0.27 -11.71
C THR A 171 -5.67 -0.35 -12.19
N ILE A 172 -5.60 -1.69 -12.22
CA ILE A 172 -4.41 -2.37 -12.76
C ILE A 172 -4.12 -1.98 -14.22
N HIS A 173 -5.14 -1.74 -15.05
CA HIS A 173 -4.93 -1.30 -16.43
C HIS A 173 -4.23 0.05 -16.48
N GLN A 174 -4.68 1.03 -15.68
CA GLN A 174 -4.05 2.35 -15.60
C GLN A 174 -2.62 2.26 -15.07
N VAL A 175 -2.37 1.39 -14.08
CA VAL A 175 -1.02 1.16 -13.55
C VAL A 175 -0.11 0.59 -14.65
N MET A 176 -0.57 -0.41 -15.41
CA MET A 176 0.23 -1.05 -16.46
C MET A 176 0.45 -0.16 -17.69
N GLU A 177 -0.45 0.78 -17.96
CA GLU A 177 -0.31 1.76 -19.05
C GLU A 177 0.57 2.95 -18.67
N HIS A 178 0.96 3.08 -17.40
CA HIS A 178 1.73 4.22 -16.90
C HIS A 178 3.09 4.37 -17.61
N PRO A 179 3.51 5.58 -18.03
CA PRO A 179 4.75 5.80 -18.77
C PRO A 179 6.02 5.30 -18.06
N TRP A 180 6.02 5.29 -16.73
CA TRP A 180 7.14 4.79 -15.92
C TRP A 180 7.63 3.39 -16.34
N TRP A 181 6.72 2.48 -16.73
CA TRP A 181 7.11 1.15 -17.20
C TRP A 181 7.88 1.17 -18.52
N LYS A 182 7.75 2.23 -19.33
CA LYS A 182 8.43 2.40 -20.61
C LYS A 182 9.80 3.07 -20.44
N GLU A 183 9.96 3.91 -19.43
CA GLU A 183 11.23 4.59 -19.13
C GLU A 183 12.34 3.59 -18.75
N VAL A 184 11.98 2.49 -18.07
CA VAL A 184 12.92 1.45 -17.65
C VAL A 184 13.49 0.65 -18.84
N ILE A 185 12.78 0.61 -19.98
CA ILE A 185 13.19 -0.18 -21.16
C ILE A 185 14.34 0.50 -21.92
N HIS A 186 14.52 1.82 -21.79
CA HIS A 186 15.56 2.56 -22.52
C HIS A 186 16.93 2.61 -21.83
N LEU A 187 17.07 2.06 -20.61
CA LEU A 187 18.35 2.00 -19.90
C LEU A 187 19.17 0.75 -20.23
N THR A 188 18.64 -0.18 -21.02
CA THR A 188 19.32 -1.44 -21.39
C THR A 188 19.76 -1.52 -22.86
N ASP A 189 19.61 -0.45 -23.63
CA ASP A 189 19.90 -0.41 -25.08
C ASP A 189 21.12 0.45 -25.47
N ASN A 190 22.05 0.73 -24.56
CA ASN A 190 23.34 1.39 -24.86
C ASN A 190 24.54 0.57 -24.42
#